data_AF-A0A5D2PTS8-F1
#
_entry.id   AF-A0A5D2PTS8-F1
#
_cell.length_a   1.000
_cell.length_b   1.000
_cell.length_c   1.000
_cell.angle_alpha   90.00
_cell.angle_beta   90.00
_cell.angle_gamma   90.00
#
_symmetry.space_group_name_H-M   'P 1'
#
loop_
_entity.id
_entity.type
_entity.pdbx_description
1 polymer ?
#
loop_
_entity_poly.entity_id
_entity_poly.type
_entity_poly.pdbx_seq_one_letter_code
_entity_poly.pdbx_strand_id
1 'polypeptide(L)'
;MLHNFAGNIEMYGILDAIASGPIEALTSENSTMVGVGMSMEGIEQNPIVYDLMSEMAFQHKKVDVKAWIELYIARRYGRSSPLIRDAWNILYHTVYNCTDEAYEKNRDVIVAFPDVNPSLISSPLEMYPHYGKPTSRRAILREKKNAYEQPHLWYSTSEVIKALELFIASGKELSASNTYGYDLVDLTRQSLAKYANELFLKIIDAYKFKDVDKVTSLSQKFLDLVEDMDTLLACHDGFLLGPWLESAKQLAQNEEEEKQFEWNARTQITMWFDNTEEEASLLRDYGNKYWSGLLRDYYGPRAAVYFKILIESVENGEDFRLHKWRREWIKLTNNWQSSRKLFQVKSSGNAVSISRSLYNKYLRSES
;
A
#
# COMPACT_ATOMS: atom_id res chain seq x y z
N MET A 1 -9.59 18.08 4.85
CA MET A 1 -9.40 16.76 4.23
C MET A 1 -8.42 15.95 5.05
N LEU A 2 -8.86 14.80 5.57
CA LEU A 2 -8.02 13.86 6.33
C LEU A 2 -7.18 13.00 5.36
N HIS A 3 -7.82 12.35 4.40
CA HIS A 3 -7.21 11.53 3.32
C HIS A 3 -6.38 10.33 3.78
N ASN A 4 -5.25 10.53 4.44
CA ASN A 4 -4.30 9.45 4.75
C ASN A 4 -4.19 9.19 6.26
N PHE A 5 -4.13 7.91 6.61
CA PHE A 5 -3.90 7.41 7.97
C PHE A 5 -2.50 6.80 8.06
N ALA A 6 -1.77 7.14 9.11
CA ALA A 6 -0.44 6.64 9.46
C ALA A 6 0.68 6.76 8.40
N GLY A 7 0.49 7.54 7.32
CA GLY A 7 1.44 7.58 6.20
C GLY A 7 1.44 6.30 5.37
N ASN A 8 0.36 5.53 5.38
CA ASN A 8 0.30 4.29 4.59
C ASN A 8 0.38 4.60 3.08
N ILE A 9 1.09 3.75 2.34
CA ILE A 9 1.32 3.94 0.90
C ILE A 9 0.32 3.08 0.12
N GLU A 10 -0.68 3.73 -0.46
CA GLU A 10 -1.68 3.17 -1.34
C GLU A 10 -2.13 4.27 -2.31
N MET A 11 -2.33 3.96 -3.59
CA MET A 11 -2.89 4.92 -4.52
C MET A 11 -4.40 5.02 -4.25
N TYR A 12 -4.80 6.16 -3.68
CA TYR A 12 -6.17 6.43 -3.26
C TYR A 12 -6.49 7.92 -3.45
N GLY A 13 -7.75 8.22 -3.76
CA GLY A 13 -8.27 9.56 -3.74
C GLY A 13 -9.77 9.63 -4.01
N ILE A 14 -10.30 10.81 -3.76
CA ILE A 14 -11.72 11.18 -3.94
C ILE A 14 -11.80 12.51 -4.68
N LEU A 15 -11.15 12.58 -5.85
CA LEU A 15 -10.89 13.85 -6.54
C LEU A 15 -12.16 14.66 -6.84
N ASP A 16 -13.27 13.99 -7.19
CA ASP A 16 -14.55 14.69 -7.40
C ASP A 16 -15.06 15.34 -6.12
N ALA A 17 -15.04 14.60 -5.01
CA ALA A 17 -15.46 15.12 -3.70
C ALA A 17 -14.56 16.27 -3.22
N ILE A 18 -13.27 16.25 -3.54
CA ILE A 18 -12.35 17.36 -3.25
C ILE A 18 -12.66 18.57 -4.13
N ALA A 19 -12.90 18.36 -5.42
CA ALA A 19 -13.15 19.43 -6.39
C ALA A 19 -14.50 20.13 -6.22
N SER A 20 -15.48 19.48 -5.58
CA SER A 20 -16.81 20.04 -5.32
C SER A 20 -17.05 20.39 -3.86
N GLY A 21 -16.58 19.56 -2.92
CA GLY A 21 -16.98 19.58 -1.51
C GLY A 21 -16.77 20.92 -0.80
N PRO A 22 -15.58 21.56 -0.88
CA PRO A 22 -15.37 22.88 -0.29
C PRO A 22 -16.34 23.96 -0.79
N ILE A 23 -16.67 23.94 -2.08
CA ILE A 23 -17.57 24.92 -2.69
C ILE A 23 -19.01 24.65 -2.27
N GLU A 24 -19.41 23.39 -2.23
CA GLU A 24 -20.73 22.97 -1.74
C GLU A 24 -20.93 23.33 -0.28
N ALA A 25 -19.93 23.11 0.57
CA ALA A 25 -19.97 23.48 1.99
C ALA A 25 -19.99 25.00 2.20
N LEU A 26 -19.26 25.76 1.39
CA LEU A 26 -19.25 27.22 1.47
C LEU A 26 -20.59 27.84 1.02
N THR A 27 -21.21 27.26 -0.01
CA THR A 27 -22.45 27.78 -0.62
C THR A 27 -23.73 27.19 -0.03
N SER A 28 -23.63 26.26 0.91
CA SER A 28 -24.78 25.66 1.57
C SER A 28 -25.57 26.68 2.38
N GLU A 29 -26.86 26.43 2.54
CA GLU A 29 -27.72 27.26 3.38
C GLU A 29 -27.17 27.36 4.82
N ASN A 30 -27.13 28.57 5.37
CA ASN A 30 -26.61 28.86 6.71
C ASN A 30 -25.14 28.46 6.95
N SER A 31 -24.31 28.38 5.89
CA SER A 31 -22.89 28.07 6.05
C SER A 31 -22.18 29.05 6.97
N THR A 32 -21.44 28.52 7.94
CA THR A 32 -20.52 29.25 8.82
C THR A 32 -19.06 28.92 8.50
N MET A 33 -18.81 28.35 7.33
CA MET A 33 -17.48 27.94 6.90
C MET A 33 -16.55 29.14 6.75
N VAL A 34 -15.40 29.11 7.43
CA VAL A 34 -14.37 30.18 7.39
C VAL A 34 -13.07 29.75 6.73
N GLY A 35 -12.97 28.50 6.28
CA GLY A 35 -11.78 28.00 5.60
C GLY A 35 -11.81 26.51 5.30
N VAL A 36 -10.77 26.07 4.61
CA VAL A 36 -10.45 24.66 4.33
C VAL A 36 -9.11 24.31 4.95
N GLY A 37 -8.85 23.02 5.16
CA GLY A 37 -7.57 22.55 5.66
C GLY A 37 -7.28 21.10 5.27
N MET A 38 -6.01 20.72 5.42
CA MET A 38 -5.54 19.34 5.30
C MET A 38 -5.03 18.85 6.65
N SER A 39 -5.35 17.61 7.01
CA SER A 39 -5.10 17.08 8.35
C SER A 39 -4.71 15.60 8.32
N MET A 40 -4.01 15.18 7.26
CA MET A 40 -3.50 13.83 7.11
C MET A 40 -2.57 13.43 8.26
N GLU A 41 -2.61 12.17 8.66
CA GLU A 41 -1.68 11.65 9.67
C GLU A 41 -0.26 11.49 9.12
N GLY A 42 -0.11 11.27 7.81
CA GLY A 42 1.17 11.21 7.12
C GLY A 42 1.11 11.81 5.71
N ILE A 43 2.22 12.42 5.30
CA ILE A 43 2.42 13.06 3.98
C ILE A 43 3.25 12.16 3.05
N GLU A 44 3.81 12.70 1.95
CA GLU A 44 4.72 12.00 1.02
C GLU A 44 4.09 10.88 0.16
N GLN A 45 2.76 10.89 0.00
CA GLN A 45 2.02 10.02 -0.92
C GLN A 45 0.92 10.79 -1.65
N ASN A 46 0.39 10.24 -2.76
CA ASN A 46 -0.73 10.79 -3.52
C ASN A 46 -0.68 12.32 -3.75
N PRO A 47 0.41 12.86 -4.35
CA PRO A 47 0.59 14.31 -4.47
C PRO A 47 -0.53 15.01 -5.26
N ILE A 48 -1.21 14.31 -6.18
CA ILE A 48 -2.36 14.84 -6.91
C ILE A 48 -3.51 15.28 -5.99
N VAL A 49 -3.75 14.52 -4.92
CA VAL A 49 -4.83 14.79 -3.96
C VAL A 49 -4.53 16.06 -3.17
N TYR A 50 -3.27 16.24 -2.75
CA TYR A 50 -2.87 17.41 -1.98
C TYR A 50 -2.71 18.66 -2.83
N ASP A 51 -2.27 18.53 -4.09
CA ASP A 51 -2.21 19.64 -5.04
C ASP A 51 -3.62 20.20 -5.28
N LEU A 52 -4.59 19.32 -5.60
CA LEU A 52 -5.98 19.72 -5.79
C LEU A 52 -6.58 20.37 -4.52
N MET A 53 -6.46 19.70 -3.37
CA MET A 53 -7.04 20.20 -2.12
C MET A 53 -6.46 21.57 -1.69
N SER A 54 -5.18 21.81 -1.98
CA SER A 54 -4.54 23.10 -1.70
C SER A 54 -5.07 24.20 -2.63
N GLU A 55 -5.27 23.90 -3.91
CA GLU A 55 -5.87 24.84 -4.87
C GLU A 55 -7.30 25.22 -4.49
N MET A 56 -8.08 24.31 -3.90
CA MET A 56 -9.48 24.57 -3.53
C MET A 56 -9.67 25.72 -2.54
N ALA A 57 -8.63 26.13 -1.80
CA ALA A 57 -8.68 27.33 -0.96
C ALA A 57 -8.86 28.64 -1.75
N PHE A 58 -8.53 28.62 -3.04
CA PHE A 58 -8.58 29.78 -3.95
C PHE A 58 -9.69 29.68 -5.00
N GLN A 59 -10.46 28.60 -4.99
CA GLN A 59 -11.53 28.38 -5.97
C GLN A 59 -12.86 28.96 -5.46
N HIS A 60 -13.60 29.59 -6.36
CA HIS A 60 -14.96 30.10 -6.10
C HIS A 60 -16.06 29.26 -6.76
N LYS A 61 -15.67 28.29 -7.58
CA LYS A 61 -16.56 27.38 -8.31
C LYS A 61 -15.98 25.97 -8.25
N LYS A 62 -16.85 24.97 -8.47
CA LYS A 62 -16.42 23.58 -8.62
C LYS A 62 -15.38 23.47 -9.73
N VAL A 63 -14.35 22.66 -9.51
CA VAL A 63 -13.29 22.42 -10.49
C VAL A 63 -13.69 21.26 -11.40
N ASP A 64 -13.47 21.41 -12.71
CA ASP A 64 -13.53 20.28 -13.65
C ASP A 64 -12.26 19.45 -13.47
N VAL A 65 -12.39 18.31 -12.80
CA VAL A 65 -11.27 17.44 -12.44
C VAL A 65 -10.52 16.95 -13.67
N LYS A 66 -11.23 16.61 -14.75
CA LYS A 66 -10.58 16.10 -15.97
C LYS A 66 -9.71 17.17 -16.62
N ALA A 67 -10.25 18.38 -16.79
CA ALA A 67 -9.49 19.51 -17.31
C ALA A 67 -8.31 19.87 -16.39
N TRP A 68 -8.52 19.82 -15.08
CA TRP A 68 -7.47 20.10 -14.09
C TRP A 68 -6.34 19.07 -14.14
N ILE A 69 -6.66 17.77 -14.29
CA ILE A 69 -5.66 16.70 -14.43
C ILE A 69 -4.79 16.91 -15.66
N GLU A 70 -5.36 17.35 -16.79
CA GLU A 70 -4.56 17.64 -17.99
C GLU A 70 -3.51 18.73 -17.75
N LEU A 71 -3.85 19.75 -16.96
CA LEU A 71 -2.90 20.78 -16.54
C LEU A 71 -1.90 20.23 -15.51
N TYR A 72 -2.34 19.33 -14.61
CA TYR A 72 -1.52 18.70 -13.58
C TYR A 72 -0.39 17.88 -14.17
N ILE A 73 -0.69 17.01 -15.13
CA ILE A 73 0.32 16.15 -15.74
C ILE A 73 1.34 16.97 -16.53
N ALA A 74 0.90 18.06 -17.19
CA ALA A 74 1.79 18.93 -17.96
C ALA A 74 2.79 19.67 -17.07
N ARG A 75 2.34 20.22 -15.94
CA ARG A 75 3.23 20.88 -14.96
C ARG A 75 4.10 19.89 -14.20
N ARG A 76 3.55 18.72 -13.85
CA ARG A 76 4.25 17.70 -13.07
C ARG A 76 5.41 17.08 -13.84
N TYR A 77 5.20 16.74 -15.12
CA TYR A 77 6.22 16.08 -15.94
C TYR A 77 7.01 17.04 -16.83
N GLY A 78 6.58 18.30 -16.92
CA GLY A 78 7.19 19.33 -17.76
C GLY A 78 6.96 19.14 -19.27
N ARG A 79 6.17 18.14 -19.67
CA ARG A 79 5.83 17.81 -21.07
C ARG A 79 4.44 17.19 -21.15
N SER A 80 3.79 17.35 -22.30
CA SER A 80 2.53 16.67 -22.61
C SER A 80 2.80 15.38 -23.39
N SER A 81 2.11 14.29 -23.03
CA SER A 81 2.12 13.03 -23.76
C SER A 81 0.69 12.48 -23.83
N PRO A 82 0.16 12.15 -25.03
CA PRO A 82 -1.18 11.59 -25.16
C PRO A 82 -1.36 10.29 -24.36
N LEU A 83 -0.35 9.41 -24.34
CA LEU A 83 -0.38 8.15 -23.60
C LEU A 83 -0.53 8.38 -22.09
N ILE A 84 0.16 9.38 -21.56
CA ILE A 84 0.04 9.77 -20.15
C ILE A 84 -1.31 10.39 -19.84
N ARG A 85 -1.87 11.19 -20.75
CA ARG A 85 -3.24 11.71 -20.59
C ARG A 85 -4.24 10.58 -20.48
N ASP A 86 -4.15 9.59 -21.36
CA ASP A 86 -5.03 8.41 -21.35
C ASP A 86 -4.85 7.60 -20.06
N ALA A 87 -3.61 7.40 -19.62
CA ALA A 87 -3.31 6.71 -18.37
C ALA A 87 -3.91 7.42 -17.16
N TRP A 88 -3.71 8.73 -17.03
CA TRP A 88 -4.28 9.51 -15.92
C TRP A 88 -5.79 9.59 -15.96
N ASN A 89 -6.41 9.58 -17.16
CA ASN A 89 -7.85 9.45 -17.27
C ASN A 89 -8.34 8.11 -16.70
N ILE A 90 -7.60 7.01 -16.90
CA ILE A 90 -7.92 5.73 -16.25
C ILE A 90 -7.74 5.83 -14.73
N LEU A 91 -6.60 6.37 -14.25
CA LEU A 91 -6.34 6.49 -12.81
C LEU A 91 -7.37 7.34 -12.09
N TYR A 92 -7.83 8.41 -12.73
CA TYR A 92 -8.92 9.25 -12.23
C TYR A 92 -10.20 8.44 -12.01
N HIS A 93 -10.65 7.66 -12.99
CA HIS A 93 -11.89 6.88 -12.86
C HIS A 93 -11.73 5.59 -12.03
N THR A 94 -10.54 5.30 -11.52
CA THR A 94 -10.24 4.09 -10.74
C THR A 94 -9.70 4.46 -9.35
N VAL A 95 -8.38 4.48 -9.17
CA VAL A 95 -7.72 4.68 -7.86
C VAL A 95 -8.03 6.04 -7.23
N TYR A 96 -8.29 7.08 -8.04
CA TYR A 96 -8.43 8.45 -7.54
C TYR A 96 -9.87 8.97 -7.45
N ASN A 97 -10.88 8.11 -7.65
CA ASN A 97 -12.28 8.48 -7.45
C ASN A 97 -13.07 7.38 -6.75
N CYS A 98 -12.64 7.03 -5.53
CA CYS A 98 -13.37 6.12 -4.66
C CYS A 98 -14.71 6.73 -4.22
N THR A 99 -15.79 5.94 -4.22
CA THR A 99 -17.14 6.41 -3.87
C THR A 99 -17.85 5.55 -2.83
N ASP A 100 -17.19 4.53 -2.28
CA ASP A 100 -17.84 3.55 -1.41
C ASP A 100 -17.84 3.91 0.10
N GLU A 101 -17.40 5.13 0.42
CA GLU A 101 -17.32 5.71 1.78
C GLU A 101 -16.54 4.86 2.80
N ALA A 102 -15.76 3.88 2.34
CA ALA A 102 -14.95 3.05 3.22
C ALA A 102 -13.81 3.88 3.86
N TYR A 103 -13.57 3.67 5.16
CA TYR A 103 -12.43 4.25 5.86
C TYR A 103 -11.18 3.43 5.55
N GLU A 104 -10.22 4.02 4.84
CA GLU A 104 -9.12 3.24 4.29
C GLU A 104 -7.88 3.22 5.20
N LYS A 105 -7.45 1.99 5.51
CA LYS A 105 -6.10 1.68 5.97
C LYS A 105 -5.57 0.65 4.98
N ASN A 106 -4.34 0.82 4.48
CA ASN A 106 -3.75 -0.20 3.62
C ASN A 106 -3.64 -1.52 4.40
N ARG A 107 -4.35 -2.54 3.91
CA ARG A 107 -4.38 -3.91 4.42
C ARG A 107 -3.96 -4.93 3.35
N ASP A 108 -3.22 -4.49 2.33
CA ASP A 108 -2.59 -5.39 1.38
C ASP A 108 -1.77 -6.44 2.14
N VAL A 109 -1.84 -7.68 1.67
CA VAL A 109 -1.35 -8.82 2.45
C VAL A 109 0.15 -8.78 2.70
N ILE A 110 0.93 -8.17 1.80
CA ILE A 110 2.38 -7.98 1.97
C ILE A 110 2.67 -7.22 3.28
N VAL A 111 1.91 -6.18 3.58
CA VAL A 111 2.14 -5.30 4.74
C VAL A 111 1.28 -5.65 5.96
N ALA A 112 0.29 -6.54 5.80
CA ALA A 112 -0.66 -6.91 6.84
C ALA A 112 -1.02 -8.41 6.76
N PHE A 113 -0.03 -9.28 7.00
CA PHE A 113 -0.29 -10.73 7.04
C PHE A 113 -1.35 -11.09 8.09
N PRO A 114 -2.27 -12.04 7.79
CA PRO A 114 -3.35 -12.40 8.68
C PRO A 114 -2.86 -13.00 10.00
N ASP A 115 -3.47 -12.55 11.10
CA ASP A 115 -3.34 -13.15 12.44
C ASP A 115 -4.60 -13.96 12.79
N VAL A 116 -5.04 -14.80 11.86
CA VAL A 116 -6.19 -15.69 12.01
C VAL A 116 -5.87 -17.05 11.41
N ASN A 117 -6.64 -18.07 11.77
CA ASN A 117 -6.52 -19.38 11.11
C ASN A 117 -6.86 -19.23 9.61
N PRO A 118 -5.98 -19.66 8.68
CA PRO A 118 -6.22 -19.53 7.24
C PRO A 118 -7.51 -20.21 6.75
N SER A 119 -8.01 -21.22 7.46
CA SER A 119 -9.30 -21.86 7.15
C SER A 119 -10.50 -20.90 7.29
N LEU A 120 -10.36 -19.79 8.04
CA LEU A 120 -11.39 -18.76 8.23
C LEU A 120 -11.36 -17.67 7.16
N ILE A 121 -10.34 -17.65 6.29
CA ILE A 121 -10.20 -16.65 5.24
C ILE A 121 -11.14 -17.04 4.10
N SER A 122 -12.19 -16.27 3.87
CA SER A 122 -13.08 -16.46 2.72
C SER A 122 -12.34 -16.16 1.42
N SER A 123 -12.37 -17.13 0.52
CA SER A 123 -11.84 -17.00 -0.84
C SER A 123 -12.94 -16.47 -1.78
N PRO A 124 -12.60 -15.81 -2.91
CA PRO A 124 -13.55 -15.44 -3.94
C PRO A 124 -14.42 -16.60 -4.43
N LEU A 125 -13.96 -17.86 -4.34
CA LEU A 125 -14.75 -19.06 -4.66
C LEU A 125 -15.98 -19.25 -3.75
N GLU A 126 -16.01 -18.61 -2.58
CA GLU A 126 -17.11 -18.66 -1.62
C GLU A 126 -18.02 -17.40 -1.67
N MET A 127 -17.64 -16.35 -2.40
CA MET A 127 -18.37 -15.08 -2.43
C MET A 127 -19.39 -15.03 -3.57
N TYR A 128 -20.63 -15.47 -3.29
CA TYR A 128 -21.79 -15.05 -4.08
C TYR A 128 -22.07 -13.55 -3.82
N PRO A 129 -22.43 -12.74 -4.84
CA PRO A 129 -22.66 -11.31 -4.66
C PRO A 129 -23.98 -11.05 -3.93
N HIS A 130 -23.90 -10.84 -2.61
CA HIS A 130 -25.01 -10.23 -1.88
C HIS A 130 -24.90 -8.70 -1.98
N TYR A 131 -25.67 -8.14 -2.92
CA TYR A 131 -26.01 -6.71 -2.95
C TYR A 131 -26.90 -6.38 -1.73
N GLY A 132 -26.28 -6.07 -0.60
CA GLY A 132 -26.94 -5.49 0.56
C GLY A 132 -26.51 -4.02 0.72
N LYS A 133 -27.49 -3.10 0.77
CA LYS A 133 -27.23 -1.68 1.04
C LYS A 133 -26.50 -1.52 2.39
N PRO A 134 -25.44 -0.68 2.49
CA PRO A 134 -24.83 -0.39 3.77
C PRO A 134 -25.78 0.49 4.58
N THR A 135 -26.41 -0.06 5.62
CA THR A 135 -27.07 0.74 6.65
C THR A 135 -26.01 1.39 7.53
N SER A 136 -26.08 2.71 7.65
CA SER A 136 -25.34 3.56 8.60
C SER A 136 -25.02 2.84 9.91
N ARG A 137 -23.73 2.59 10.17
CA ARG A 137 -23.25 2.16 11.48
C ARG A 137 -22.50 3.31 12.13
N ARG A 138 -23.14 3.91 13.14
CA ARG A 138 -22.40 4.60 14.22
C ARG A 138 -21.30 3.65 14.71
N ALA A 139 -20.07 4.15 14.78
CA ALA A 139 -18.90 3.42 15.25
C ALA A 139 -19.08 3.00 16.71
N ILE A 140 -19.62 1.81 16.92
CA ILE A 140 -19.36 1.03 18.12
C ILE A 140 -18.11 0.21 17.76
N LEU A 141 -17.00 0.45 18.46
CA LEU A 141 -15.84 -0.44 18.50
C LEU A 141 -16.28 -1.78 19.11
N ARG A 142 -16.97 -2.61 18.32
CA ARG A 142 -17.14 -4.03 18.58
C ARG A 142 -16.10 -4.74 17.73
N GLU A 143 -14.97 -5.06 18.37
CA GLU A 143 -14.01 -6.02 17.84
C GLU A 143 -14.75 -7.27 17.36
N LYS A 144 -14.78 -7.50 16.05
CA LYS A 144 -14.92 -8.86 15.56
C LYS A 144 -13.59 -9.56 15.82
N LYS A 145 -13.41 -10.05 17.05
CA LYS A 145 -12.34 -11.01 17.34
C LYS A 145 -12.45 -12.14 16.30
N ASN A 146 -11.38 -12.36 15.53
CA ASN A 146 -11.19 -13.46 14.58
C ASN A 146 -11.73 -13.29 13.14
N ALA A 147 -11.94 -12.07 12.63
CA ALA A 147 -12.22 -11.87 11.21
C ALA A 147 -10.96 -11.42 10.46
N TYR A 148 -10.68 -12.03 9.30
CA TYR A 148 -9.68 -11.52 8.36
C TYR A 148 -10.17 -10.18 7.80
N GLU A 149 -9.37 -9.13 8.00
CA GLU A 149 -9.60 -7.81 7.41
C GLU A 149 -9.11 -7.87 5.96
N GLN A 150 -10.05 -8.01 5.01
CA GLN A 150 -9.70 -8.11 3.58
C GLN A 150 -9.11 -6.79 3.07
N PRO A 151 -8.09 -6.84 2.19
CA PRO A 151 -7.62 -5.65 1.48
C PRO A 151 -8.78 -5.01 0.71
N HIS A 152 -8.92 -3.70 0.86
CA HIS A 152 -9.95 -2.95 0.14
C HIS A 152 -9.58 -2.79 -1.35
N LEU A 153 -10.59 -2.89 -2.22
CA LEU A 153 -10.47 -2.76 -3.66
C LEU A 153 -11.80 -2.21 -4.22
N TRP A 154 -11.78 -0.96 -4.69
CA TRP A 154 -12.96 -0.26 -5.22
C TRP A 154 -12.90 -0.05 -6.74
N TYR A 155 -11.89 -0.60 -7.41
CA TYR A 155 -11.64 -0.39 -8.84
C TYR A 155 -11.22 -1.68 -9.55
N SER A 156 -11.27 -1.65 -10.89
CA SER A 156 -10.78 -2.72 -11.75
C SER A 156 -9.24 -2.74 -11.80
N THR A 157 -8.62 -3.82 -11.31
CA THR A 157 -7.16 -4.02 -11.41
C THR A 157 -6.70 -4.07 -12.86
N SER A 158 -7.51 -4.61 -13.78
CA SER A 158 -7.19 -4.69 -15.21
C SER A 158 -7.09 -3.32 -15.88
N GLU A 159 -7.92 -2.34 -15.48
CA GLU A 159 -7.83 -0.97 -15.97
C GLU A 159 -6.57 -0.28 -15.45
N VAL A 160 -6.24 -0.45 -14.17
CA VAL A 160 -5.01 0.11 -13.59
C VAL A 160 -3.76 -0.50 -14.23
N ILE A 161 -3.77 -1.80 -14.55
CA ILE A 161 -2.71 -2.46 -15.31
C ILE A 161 -2.59 -1.87 -16.72
N LYS A 162 -3.71 -1.47 -17.35
CA LYS A 162 -3.69 -0.78 -18.63
C LYS A 162 -3.07 0.61 -18.52
N ALA A 163 -3.37 1.35 -17.45
CA ALA A 163 -2.70 2.63 -17.17
C ALA A 163 -1.18 2.43 -16.99
N LEU A 164 -0.77 1.38 -16.27
CA LEU A 164 0.65 1.04 -16.11
C LEU A 164 1.35 0.75 -17.45
N GLU A 165 0.69 0.02 -18.36
CA GLU A 165 1.21 -0.23 -19.71
C GLU A 165 1.49 1.08 -20.46
N LEU A 166 0.57 2.04 -20.39
CA LEU A 166 0.70 3.36 -21.02
C LEU A 166 1.81 4.20 -20.38
N PHE A 167 1.98 4.13 -19.05
CA PHE A 167 3.14 4.72 -18.38
C PHE A 167 4.43 4.09 -18.92
N ILE A 168 4.59 2.76 -18.86
CA ILE A 168 5.80 2.07 -19.34
C ILE A 168 6.14 2.43 -20.80
N ALA A 169 5.13 2.57 -21.67
CA ALA A 169 5.29 2.99 -23.06
C ALA A 169 5.83 4.43 -23.20
N SER A 170 5.40 5.33 -22.32
CA SER A 170 5.83 6.73 -22.25
C SER A 170 7.23 6.94 -21.67
N GLY A 171 7.83 5.88 -21.10
CA GLY A 171 9.13 5.95 -20.42
C GLY A 171 10.27 6.50 -21.28
N LYS A 172 10.26 6.31 -22.61
CA LYS A 172 11.30 6.88 -23.49
C LYS A 172 11.31 8.40 -23.51
N GLU A 173 10.15 9.03 -23.37
CA GLU A 173 9.99 10.48 -23.47
C GLU A 173 10.11 11.17 -22.10
N LEU A 174 9.74 10.45 -21.03
CA LEU A 174 9.58 11.02 -19.70
C LEU A 174 10.57 10.49 -18.65
N SER A 175 11.47 9.56 -18.98
CA SER A 175 12.43 8.98 -18.01
C SER A 175 13.35 10.00 -17.34
N ALA A 176 13.53 11.18 -17.92
CA ALA A 176 14.32 12.26 -17.32
C ALA A 176 13.55 13.03 -16.23
N SER A 177 12.22 12.91 -16.17
CA SER A 177 11.40 13.55 -15.15
C SER A 177 11.39 12.72 -13.87
N ASN A 178 11.86 13.31 -12.76
CA ASN A 178 11.90 12.65 -11.46
C ASN A 178 10.48 12.30 -10.95
N THR A 179 9.53 13.22 -11.13
CA THR A 179 8.12 13.03 -10.74
C THR A 179 7.44 11.93 -11.56
N TYR A 180 7.78 11.80 -12.85
CA TYR A 180 7.35 10.65 -13.65
C TYR A 180 7.96 9.34 -13.13
N GLY A 181 9.23 9.34 -12.75
CA GLY A 181 9.90 8.20 -12.11
C GLY A 181 9.20 7.76 -10.82
N TYR A 182 8.83 8.71 -9.95
CA TYR A 182 8.05 8.45 -8.74
C TYR A 182 6.70 7.79 -9.08
N ASP A 183 5.91 8.40 -9.96
CA ASP A 183 4.55 7.91 -10.28
C ASP A 183 4.58 6.54 -10.95
N LEU A 184 5.59 6.27 -11.80
CA LEU A 184 5.76 4.96 -12.42
C LEU A 184 6.10 3.89 -11.37
N VAL A 185 6.97 4.19 -10.41
CA VAL A 185 7.30 3.26 -9.32
C VAL A 185 6.05 3.00 -8.46
N ASP A 186 5.31 4.05 -8.10
CA ASP A 186 4.11 3.91 -7.26
C ASP A 186 3.01 3.11 -7.97
N LEU A 187 2.75 3.38 -9.25
CA LEU A 187 1.75 2.67 -10.04
C LEU A 187 2.12 1.19 -10.27
N THR A 188 3.41 0.92 -10.48
CA THR A 188 3.91 -0.46 -10.59
C THR A 188 3.75 -1.18 -9.25
N ARG A 189 4.14 -0.53 -8.14
CA ARG A 189 3.97 -1.07 -6.79
C ARG A 189 2.49 -1.35 -6.49
N GLN A 190 1.60 -0.41 -6.80
CA GLN A 190 0.15 -0.56 -6.62
C GLN A 190 -0.38 -1.80 -7.36
N SER A 191 -0.02 -1.93 -8.64
CA SER A 191 -0.47 -3.05 -9.47
C SER A 191 0.05 -4.40 -8.93
N LEU A 192 1.31 -4.45 -8.49
CA LEU A 192 1.91 -5.66 -7.92
C LEU A 192 1.35 -6.00 -6.53
N ALA A 193 1.04 -5.00 -5.70
CA ALA A 193 0.41 -5.21 -4.40
C ALA A 193 -0.98 -5.86 -4.53
N LYS A 194 -1.79 -5.41 -5.50
CA LYS A 194 -3.10 -6.03 -5.76
C LYS A 194 -2.96 -7.43 -6.37
N TYR A 195 -1.98 -7.65 -7.25
CA TYR A 195 -1.63 -9.00 -7.70
C TYR A 195 -1.18 -9.91 -6.53
N ALA A 196 -0.45 -9.39 -5.54
CA ALA A 196 -0.05 -10.15 -4.35
C ALA A 196 -1.26 -10.59 -3.52
N ASN A 197 -2.28 -9.74 -3.38
CA ASN A 197 -3.54 -10.10 -2.71
C ASN A 197 -4.24 -11.28 -3.42
N GLU A 198 -4.34 -11.24 -4.75
CA GLU A 198 -4.90 -12.33 -5.54
C GLU A 198 -4.08 -13.62 -5.43
N LEU A 199 -2.75 -13.50 -5.48
CA LEU A 199 -1.83 -14.63 -5.33
C LEU A 199 -1.97 -15.28 -3.94
N PHE A 200 -2.09 -14.47 -2.89
CA PHE A 200 -2.31 -14.97 -1.54
C PHE A 200 -3.61 -15.75 -1.40
N LEU A 201 -4.71 -15.26 -1.98
CA LEU A 201 -5.98 -16.00 -1.95
C LEU A 201 -5.86 -17.36 -2.67
N LYS A 202 -5.10 -17.45 -3.75
CA LYS A 202 -4.78 -18.73 -4.41
C LYS A 202 -3.94 -19.67 -3.53
N ILE A 203 -3.04 -19.14 -2.70
CA ILE A 203 -2.29 -19.92 -1.70
C ILE A 203 -3.25 -20.46 -0.64
N ILE A 204 -4.16 -19.62 -0.13
CA ILE A 204 -5.17 -20.04 0.84
C ILE A 204 -6.08 -21.13 0.28
N ASP A 205 -6.51 -21.03 -0.99
CA ASP A 205 -7.28 -22.08 -1.64
C ASP A 205 -6.49 -23.38 -1.72
N ALA A 206 -5.24 -23.34 -2.17
CA ALA A 206 -4.38 -24.52 -2.24
C ALA A 206 -4.21 -25.18 -0.85
N TYR A 207 -4.07 -24.38 0.21
CA TYR A 207 -4.03 -24.86 1.60
C TYR A 207 -5.34 -25.56 1.98
N LYS A 208 -6.50 -24.95 1.71
CA LYS A 208 -7.82 -25.55 1.98
C LYS A 208 -8.04 -26.86 1.22
N PHE A 209 -7.54 -26.95 -0.01
CA PHE A 209 -7.58 -28.17 -0.83
C PHE A 209 -6.50 -29.20 -0.48
N LYS A 210 -5.61 -28.89 0.48
CA LYS A 210 -4.49 -29.73 0.89
C LYS A 210 -3.52 -30.07 -0.26
N ASP A 211 -3.33 -29.13 -1.18
CA ASP A 211 -2.44 -29.27 -2.34
C ASP A 211 -1.03 -28.74 -1.99
N VAL A 212 -0.16 -29.62 -1.50
CA VAL A 212 1.21 -29.29 -1.04
C VAL A 212 2.04 -28.63 -2.14
N ASP A 213 2.01 -29.19 -3.36
CA ASP A 213 2.81 -28.70 -4.49
C ASP A 213 2.39 -27.28 -4.88
N LYS A 214 1.08 -27.03 -4.91
CA LYS A 214 0.54 -25.71 -5.25
C LYS A 214 0.75 -24.69 -4.14
N VAL A 215 0.57 -25.05 -2.87
CA VAL A 215 0.90 -24.16 -1.74
C VAL A 215 2.38 -23.77 -1.80
N THR A 216 3.27 -24.74 -2.01
CA THR A 216 4.72 -24.51 -2.02
C THR A 216 5.13 -23.61 -3.19
N SER A 217 4.70 -23.92 -4.41
CA SER A 217 5.06 -23.14 -5.60
C SER A 217 4.48 -21.72 -5.59
N LEU A 218 3.22 -21.55 -5.18
CA LEU A 218 2.61 -20.21 -5.09
C LEU A 218 3.21 -19.38 -3.95
N SER A 219 3.56 -20.00 -2.82
CA SER A 219 4.26 -19.33 -1.72
C SER A 219 5.63 -18.82 -2.16
N GLN A 220 6.40 -19.64 -2.90
CA GLN A 220 7.67 -19.18 -3.45
C GLN A 220 7.47 -18.02 -4.43
N LYS A 221 6.47 -18.11 -5.32
CA LYS A 221 6.13 -17.01 -6.24
C LYS A 221 5.80 -15.71 -5.50
N PHE A 222 5.17 -15.80 -4.33
CA PHE A 222 4.87 -14.64 -3.49
C PHE A 222 6.15 -14.05 -2.88
N LEU A 223 7.07 -14.88 -2.39
CA LEU A 223 8.34 -14.40 -1.84
C LEU A 223 9.21 -13.74 -2.92
N ASP A 224 9.29 -14.33 -4.11
CA ASP A 224 9.99 -13.74 -5.26
C ASP A 224 9.39 -12.37 -5.64
N LEU A 225 8.06 -12.26 -5.59
CA LEU A 225 7.36 -10.99 -5.82
C LEU A 225 7.74 -9.92 -4.79
N VAL A 226 7.87 -10.27 -3.51
CA VAL A 226 8.28 -9.33 -2.45
C VAL A 226 9.70 -8.82 -2.70
N GLU A 227 10.63 -9.70 -3.08
CA GLU A 227 12.02 -9.30 -3.41
C GLU A 227 12.09 -8.41 -4.66
N ASP A 228 11.32 -8.74 -5.69
CA ASP A 228 11.21 -7.95 -6.91
C ASP A 228 10.59 -6.56 -6.62
N MET A 229 9.57 -6.50 -5.76
CA MET A 229 8.97 -5.23 -5.32
C MET A 229 9.96 -4.39 -4.51
N ASP A 230 10.79 -5.00 -3.65
CA ASP A 230 11.84 -4.28 -2.93
C ASP A 230 12.85 -3.65 -3.91
N THR A 231 13.19 -4.37 -4.99
CA THR A 231 14.06 -3.88 -6.06
C THR A 231 13.43 -2.75 -6.86
N LEU A 232 12.12 -2.81 -7.13
CA LEU A 232 11.37 -1.71 -7.75
C LEU A 232 11.40 -0.46 -6.87
N LEU A 233 11.11 -0.60 -5.57
CA LEU A 233 11.07 0.53 -4.64
C LEU A 233 12.44 1.20 -4.49
N ALA A 234 13.54 0.45 -4.66
CA ALA A 234 14.89 1.01 -4.66
C ALA A 234 15.13 2.04 -5.78
N CYS A 235 14.30 2.05 -6.84
CA CYS A 235 14.49 2.89 -8.03
C CYS A 235 14.19 4.38 -7.83
N HIS A 236 13.66 4.79 -6.68
CA HIS A 236 13.32 6.20 -6.45
C HIS A 236 13.44 6.58 -4.96
N ASP A 237 14.01 7.77 -4.69
CA ASP A 237 14.34 8.23 -3.32
C ASP A 237 13.13 8.27 -2.38
N GLY A 238 11.92 8.49 -2.93
CA GLY A 238 10.66 8.51 -2.18
C GLY A 238 10.18 7.16 -1.62
N PHE A 239 10.87 6.05 -1.89
CA PHE A 239 10.47 4.71 -1.45
C PHE A 239 11.58 3.97 -0.68
N LEU A 240 12.47 4.69 0.01
CA LEU A 240 13.60 4.10 0.72
C LEU A 240 13.38 4.14 2.24
N LEU A 241 13.70 3.04 2.93
CA LEU A 241 13.70 3.00 4.40
C LEU A 241 14.88 3.78 5.01
N GLY A 242 16.02 3.81 4.32
CA GLY A 242 17.25 4.41 4.87
C GLY A 242 17.08 5.87 5.31
N PRO A 243 16.53 6.77 4.47
CA PRO A 243 16.32 8.17 4.85
C PRO A 243 15.50 8.32 6.15
N TRP A 244 14.44 7.53 6.34
CA TRP A 244 13.63 7.55 7.55
C TRP A 244 14.47 7.23 8.81
N LEU A 245 15.27 6.17 8.75
CA LEU A 245 16.10 5.75 9.88
C LEU A 245 17.27 6.72 10.14
N GLU A 246 17.92 7.21 9.09
CA GLU A 246 19.01 8.19 9.23
C GLU A 246 18.51 9.52 9.77
N SER A 247 17.34 10.00 9.33
CA SER A 247 16.74 11.22 9.86
C SER A 247 16.43 11.10 11.35
N ALA A 248 15.95 9.95 11.82
CA ALA A 248 15.72 9.72 13.26
C ALA A 248 17.03 9.77 14.06
N LYS A 249 18.09 9.11 13.56
CA LYS A 249 19.41 9.11 14.21
C LYS A 249 20.05 10.48 14.28
N GLN A 250 19.89 11.30 13.24
CA GLN A 250 20.46 12.65 13.19
C GLN A 250 19.89 13.61 14.24
N LEU A 251 18.75 13.27 14.86
CA LEU A 251 18.17 14.06 15.96
C LEU A 251 18.85 13.78 17.32
N ALA A 252 19.62 12.70 17.43
CA ALA A 252 20.24 12.29 18.69
C ALA A 252 21.46 13.13 19.05
N GLN A 253 21.66 13.35 20.35
CA GLN A 253 22.82 14.07 20.90
C GLN A 253 23.95 13.14 21.35
N ASN A 254 23.67 11.84 21.50
CA ASN A 254 24.61 10.83 21.96
C ASN A 254 24.20 9.43 21.43
N GLU A 255 25.07 8.44 21.64
CA GLU A 255 24.90 7.09 21.11
C GLU A 255 23.66 6.36 21.68
N GLU A 256 23.31 6.60 22.94
CA GLU A 256 22.14 5.98 23.56
C GLU A 256 20.83 6.55 23.00
N GLU A 257 20.77 7.87 22.81
CA GLU A 257 19.67 8.50 22.07
C GLU A 257 19.59 8.04 20.62
N GLU A 258 20.73 7.85 19.95
CA GLU A 258 20.75 7.37 18.56
C GLU A 258 20.13 5.98 18.45
N LYS A 259 20.50 5.06 19.36
CA LYS A 259 19.91 3.72 19.47
C LYS A 259 18.40 3.81 19.72
N GLN A 260 17.99 4.67 20.67
CA GLN A 260 16.59 4.82 21.05
C GLN A 260 15.75 5.41 19.91
N PHE A 261 16.23 6.44 19.21
CA PHE A 261 15.50 7.09 18.12
C PHE A 261 15.39 6.20 16.90
N GLU A 262 16.44 5.42 16.57
CA GLU A 262 16.33 4.41 15.51
C GLU A 262 15.33 3.32 15.89
N TRP A 263 15.35 2.83 17.14
CA TRP A 263 14.35 1.89 17.63
C TRP A 263 12.94 2.47 17.55
N ASN A 264 12.72 3.73 17.93
CA ASN A 264 11.43 4.39 17.81
C ASN A 264 10.97 4.49 16.35
N ALA A 265 11.86 4.86 15.43
CA ALA A 265 11.56 4.98 14.00
C ALA A 265 11.18 3.62 13.39
N ARG A 266 11.86 2.54 13.77
CA ARG A 266 11.53 1.17 13.38
C ARG A 266 10.21 0.71 13.97
N THR A 267 9.98 0.99 15.25
CA THR A 267 8.79 0.57 15.97
C THR A 267 7.54 1.25 15.43
N GLN A 268 7.58 2.55 15.14
CA GLN A 268 6.43 3.32 14.63
C GLN A 268 5.84 2.75 13.34
N ILE A 269 6.68 2.19 12.46
CA ILE A 269 6.26 1.65 11.16
C ILE A 269 5.99 0.12 11.18
N THR A 270 6.10 -0.53 12.34
CA THR A 270 5.94 -1.98 12.52
C THR A 270 5.00 -2.32 13.70
N MET A 271 5.51 -2.70 14.86
CA MET A 271 4.71 -3.09 16.03
C MET A 271 4.01 -1.91 16.72
N TRP A 272 4.46 -0.67 16.50
CA TRP A 272 3.93 0.58 17.05
C TRP A 272 4.14 0.76 18.57
N PHE A 273 3.70 -0.17 19.41
CA PHE A 273 3.97 -0.19 20.85
C PHE A 273 4.19 -1.62 21.36
N ASP A 274 4.26 -1.77 22.68
CA ASP A 274 4.48 -3.02 23.40
C ASP A 274 3.64 -4.21 22.91
N ASN A 275 4.25 -5.38 23.03
CA ASN A 275 3.73 -6.69 22.68
C ASN A 275 4.22 -7.73 23.70
N THR A 276 3.61 -8.91 23.71
CA THR A 276 4.07 -10.06 24.49
C THR A 276 4.71 -11.10 23.56
N GLU A 277 5.07 -12.27 24.08
CA GLU A 277 5.60 -13.37 23.26
C GLU A 277 4.58 -13.86 22.22
N GLU A 278 3.28 -13.78 22.51
CA GLU A 278 2.21 -14.31 21.65
C GLU A 278 1.18 -13.26 21.21
N GLU A 279 1.16 -12.10 21.83
CA GLU A 279 0.19 -11.05 21.53
C GLU A 279 0.91 -9.85 20.96
N ALA A 280 0.66 -9.57 19.69
CA ALA A 280 1.13 -8.36 19.06
C ALA A 280 0.32 -7.15 19.51
N SER A 281 0.92 -5.97 19.32
CA SER A 281 0.24 -4.70 19.54
C SER A 281 -1.09 -4.62 18.78
N LEU A 282 -2.05 -3.92 19.38
CA LEU A 282 -3.32 -3.55 18.73
C LEU A 282 -3.12 -2.62 17.53
N LEU A 283 -1.98 -1.92 17.46
CA LEU A 283 -1.60 -1.02 16.38
C LEU A 283 -0.47 -1.59 15.50
N ARG A 284 -0.22 -2.91 15.57
CA ARG A 284 0.69 -3.57 14.63
C ARG A 284 0.33 -3.21 13.19
N ASP A 285 1.35 -2.95 12.38
CA ASP A 285 1.23 -2.57 10.97
C ASP A 285 0.32 -1.36 10.72
N TYR A 286 0.01 -0.54 11.74
CA TYR A 286 -0.79 0.67 11.58
C TYR A 286 -0.08 1.67 10.67
N GLY A 287 1.21 1.92 10.94
CA GLY A 287 2.09 2.80 10.17
C GLY A 287 2.89 2.08 9.09
N ASN A 288 2.34 1.04 8.47
CA ASN A 288 3.04 0.26 7.46
C ASN A 288 3.52 1.11 6.27
N LYS A 289 4.55 0.64 5.56
CA LYS A 289 5.15 1.33 4.41
C LYS A 289 5.56 0.36 3.33
N TYR A 290 5.44 0.78 2.08
CA TYR A 290 6.11 0.14 0.95
C TYR A 290 7.45 0.81 0.70
N TRP A 291 8.45 0.45 1.51
CA TRP A 291 9.82 0.95 1.37
C TRP A 291 10.80 -0.18 1.06
N SER A 292 11.74 0.09 0.15
CA SER A 292 12.90 -0.77 -0.08
C SER A 292 13.73 -0.90 1.20
N GLY A 293 14.17 -2.12 1.47
CA GLY A 293 14.74 -2.53 2.74
C GLY A 293 13.69 -3.07 3.70
N LEU A 294 12.55 -2.39 3.84
CA LEU A 294 11.47 -2.85 4.72
C LEU A 294 10.75 -4.07 4.15
N LEU A 295 10.48 -4.09 2.85
CA LEU A 295 9.89 -5.26 2.18
C LEU A 295 10.80 -6.48 2.35
N ARG A 296 12.05 -6.38 1.91
CA ARG A 296 12.99 -7.51 1.95
C ARG A 296 13.36 -7.96 3.36
N ASP A 297 13.60 -7.04 4.30
CA ASP A 297 14.18 -7.41 5.60
C ASP A 297 13.14 -7.52 6.73
N TYR A 298 11.88 -7.12 6.52
CA TYR A 298 10.81 -7.24 7.52
C TYR A 298 9.60 -8.03 7.00
N TYR A 299 8.94 -7.56 5.94
CA TYR A 299 7.70 -8.20 5.45
C TYR A 299 7.96 -9.56 4.78
N GLY A 300 9.02 -9.70 3.98
CA GLY A 300 9.40 -10.96 3.32
C GLY A 300 9.69 -12.09 4.32
N PRO A 301 10.52 -11.89 5.35
CA PRO A 301 10.74 -12.88 6.39
C PRO A 301 9.48 -13.27 7.16
N ARG A 302 8.57 -12.32 7.42
CA ARG A 302 7.24 -12.62 8.00
C ARG A 302 6.43 -13.53 7.08
N ALA A 303 6.35 -13.21 5.78
CA ALA A 303 5.68 -14.04 4.78
C ALA A 303 6.26 -15.45 4.74
N ALA A 304 7.60 -15.58 4.73
CA ALA A 304 8.29 -16.86 4.67
C ALA A 304 7.97 -17.75 5.88
N VAL A 305 7.92 -17.18 7.09
CA VAL A 305 7.50 -17.93 8.29
C VAL A 305 6.04 -18.36 8.20
N TYR A 306 5.14 -17.50 7.72
CA TYR A 306 3.72 -17.83 7.55
C TYR A 306 3.56 -19.02 6.59
N PHE A 307 4.17 -18.94 5.41
CA PHE A 307 4.07 -20.00 4.40
C PHE A 307 4.76 -21.29 4.82
N LYS A 308 5.87 -21.21 5.55
CA LYS A 308 6.51 -22.40 6.12
C LYS A 308 5.55 -23.16 7.04
N ILE A 309 4.87 -22.46 7.94
CA ILE A 309 3.90 -23.09 8.85
C ILE A 309 2.70 -23.62 8.06
N LEU A 310 2.27 -22.90 7.02
CA LEU A 310 1.18 -23.32 6.14
C LEU A 310 1.51 -24.63 5.42
N ILE A 311 2.71 -24.75 4.84
CA ILE A 311 3.21 -25.95 4.16
C ILE A 311 3.34 -27.12 5.14
N GLU A 312 4.00 -26.89 6.29
CA GLU A 312 4.15 -27.90 7.35
C GLU A 312 2.78 -28.45 7.81
N SER A 313 1.76 -27.62 7.90
CA SER A 313 0.40 -28.04 8.25
C SER A 313 -0.22 -28.96 7.20
N VAL A 314 -0.06 -28.66 5.90
CA VAL A 314 -0.60 -29.52 4.83
C VAL A 314 0.18 -30.84 4.76
N GLU A 315 1.51 -30.81 4.81
CA GLU A 315 2.36 -32.00 4.73
C GLU A 315 2.09 -33.00 5.86
N ASN A 316 1.86 -32.50 7.08
CA ASN A 316 1.59 -33.34 8.25
C ASN A 316 0.10 -33.65 8.44
N GLY A 317 -0.79 -33.07 7.62
CA GLY A 317 -2.24 -33.23 7.77
C GLY A 317 -2.82 -32.61 9.04
N GLU A 318 -2.16 -31.57 9.57
CA GLU A 318 -2.52 -30.87 10.80
C GLU A 318 -3.10 -29.47 10.52
N ASP A 319 -3.79 -28.90 11.51
CA ASP A 319 -4.26 -27.52 11.43
C ASP A 319 -3.09 -26.50 11.48
N PHE A 320 -3.32 -25.31 10.91
CA PHE A 320 -2.39 -24.19 11.01
C PHE A 320 -2.09 -23.82 12.47
N ARG A 321 -0.81 -23.88 12.84
CA ARG A 321 -0.34 -23.64 14.21
C ARG A 321 -0.25 -22.14 14.50
N LEU A 322 -1.39 -21.50 14.78
CA LEU A 322 -1.51 -20.04 14.97
C LEU A 322 -0.61 -19.48 16.10
N HIS A 323 -0.49 -20.17 17.22
CA HIS A 323 0.39 -19.74 18.32
C HIS A 323 1.88 -19.80 17.91
N LYS A 324 2.29 -20.81 17.12
CA LYS A 324 3.64 -20.88 16.56
C LYS A 324 3.89 -19.71 15.63
N TRP A 325 2.95 -19.40 14.74
CA TRP A 325 3.02 -18.22 13.86
C TRP A 325 3.26 -16.96 14.69
N ARG A 326 2.41 -16.69 15.68
CA ARG A 326 2.51 -15.54 16.59
C ARG A 326 3.89 -15.39 17.22
N ARG A 327 4.38 -16.43 17.90
CA ARG A 327 5.69 -16.39 18.55
C ARG A 327 6.82 -16.04 17.58
N GLU A 328 6.83 -16.68 16.41
CA GLU A 328 7.91 -16.51 15.44
C GLU A 328 7.91 -15.11 14.81
N TRP A 329 6.75 -14.62 14.33
CA TRP A 329 6.72 -13.32 13.64
C TRP A 329 6.86 -12.14 14.60
N ILE A 330 6.38 -12.28 15.85
CA ILE A 330 6.57 -11.28 16.89
C ILE A 330 8.05 -11.19 17.27
N LYS A 331 8.70 -12.34 17.52
CA LYS A 331 10.15 -12.39 17.80
C LYS A 331 10.96 -11.79 16.66
N LEU A 332 10.60 -12.10 15.41
CA LEU A 332 11.22 -11.52 14.23
C LEU A 332 11.09 -9.99 14.21
N THR A 333 9.89 -9.47 14.53
CA THR A 333 9.66 -8.02 14.60
C THR A 333 10.50 -7.36 15.67
N ASN A 334 10.53 -7.90 16.89
CA ASN A 334 11.32 -7.35 17.99
C ASN A 334 12.82 -7.34 17.62
N ASN A 335 13.32 -8.43 17.03
CA ASN A 335 14.71 -8.50 16.57
C ASN A 335 15.02 -7.48 15.47
N TRP A 336 14.11 -7.25 14.54
CA TRP A 336 14.27 -6.26 13.48
C TRP A 336 14.26 -4.83 14.04
N GLN A 337 13.41 -4.54 15.02
CA GLN A 337 13.34 -3.23 15.69
C GLN A 337 14.60 -2.91 16.50
N SER A 338 15.18 -3.91 17.16
CA SER A 338 16.45 -3.76 17.89
C SER A 338 17.69 -3.81 16.99
N SER A 339 17.53 -4.11 15.70
CA SER A 339 18.64 -4.16 14.75
C SER A 339 19.20 -2.77 14.44
N ARG A 340 20.50 -2.71 14.16
CA ARG A 340 21.21 -1.52 13.66
C ARG A 340 21.66 -1.69 12.21
N LYS A 341 21.00 -2.60 11.45
CA LYS A 341 21.32 -2.82 10.03
C LYS A 341 21.15 -1.54 9.24
N LEU A 342 22.17 -1.15 8.48
CA LEU A 342 22.14 0.01 7.60
C LEU A 342 21.34 -0.28 6.33
N PHE A 343 20.66 0.75 5.84
CA PHE A 343 19.86 0.71 4.62
C PHE A 343 20.30 1.80 3.65
N GLN A 344 20.09 1.57 2.36
CA GLN A 344 20.43 2.54 1.34
C GLN A 344 19.65 3.86 1.53
N VAL A 345 20.34 4.98 1.35
CA VAL A 345 19.80 6.35 1.48
C VAL A 345 19.64 7.07 0.14
N LYS A 346 20.06 6.40 -0.94
CA LYS A 346 19.96 6.89 -2.32
C LYS A 346 19.41 5.80 -3.20
N SER A 347 18.58 6.20 -4.15
CA SER A 347 17.99 5.30 -5.13
C SER A 347 19.05 4.68 -6.03
N SER A 348 18.72 3.49 -6.52
CA SER A 348 19.54 2.74 -7.46
C SER A 348 18.64 1.97 -8.43
N GLY A 349 19.15 1.68 -9.63
CA GLY A 349 18.37 1.03 -10.68
C GLY A 349 17.62 2.01 -11.58
N ASN A 350 16.89 1.47 -12.56
CA ASN A 350 16.17 2.25 -13.55
C ASN A 350 14.69 1.88 -13.52
N ALA A 351 13.86 2.82 -13.03
CA ALA A 351 12.43 2.64 -12.84
C ALA A 351 11.70 2.11 -14.08
N VAL A 352 12.03 2.63 -15.28
CA VAL A 352 11.38 2.20 -16.54
C VAL A 352 11.71 0.76 -16.88
N SER A 353 12.98 0.38 -16.81
CA SER A 353 13.42 -0.98 -17.15
C SER A 353 12.89 -2.02 -16.17
N ILE A 354 12.91 -1.72 -14.87
CA ILE A 354 12.45 -2.62 -13.81
C ILE A 354 10.93 -2.74 -13.87
N SER A 355 10.19 -1.63 -13.96
CA SER A 355 8.72 -1.66 -14.09
C SER A 355 8.27 -2.47 -15.30
N ARG A 356 8.97 -2.32 -16.44
CA ARG A 356 8.71 -3.12 -17.65
C ARG A 356 8.96 -4.61 -17.44
N SER A 357 10.06 -4.96 -16.77
CA SER A 357 10.40 -6.35 -16.46
C SER A 357 9.33 -6.99 -15.57
N LEU A 358 8.93 -6.31 -14.50
CA LEU A 358 7.93 -6.79 -13.55
C LEU A 358 6.52 -6.87 -14.15
N TYR A 359 6.15 -5.90 -14.98
CA TYR A 359 4.91 -5.95 -15.76
C TYR A 359 4.87 -7.22 -16.62
N ASN A 360 5.93 -7.52 -17.36
CA ASN A 360 6.00 -8.73 -18.19
C ASN A 360 6.00 -10.02 -17.36
N LYS A 361 6.64 -10.00 -16.18
CA LYS A 361 6.76 -11.19 -15.31
C LYS A 361 5.44 -11.55 -14.60
N TYR A 362 4.65 -10.55 -14.19
CA TYR A 362 3.51 -10.77 -13.28
C TYR A 362 2.15 -10.35 -13.83
N LEU A 363 2.09 -9.32 -14.68
CA LEU A 363 0.83 -8.62 -14.99
C LEU A 363 0.40 -8.77 -16.46
N ARG A 364 1.32 -9.11 -17.35
CA ARG A 364 0.99 -9.35 -18.76
C ARG A 364 0.18 -10.63 -18.88
N SER A 365 -1.04 -10.54 -19.39
CA SER A 365 -1.81 -11.70 -19.78
C SER A 365 -1.08 -12.45 -20.90
N GLU A 366 -0.88 -13.77 -20.72
CA GLU A 366 -0.55 -14.63 -21.84
C GLU A 366 -1.79 -14.65 -22.76
N SER A 367 -1.62 -14.14 -23.98
CA SER A 367 -2.64 -14.09 -25.03
C SER A 367 -2.86 -15.45 -25.67
#